data_AF-A0A1D2VRN3-F1
#
_entry.id   AF-A0A1D2VRN3-F1
#
_cell.length_a   1.000
_cell.length_b   1.000
_cell.length_c   1.000
_cell.angle_alpha   90.00
_cell.angle_beta   90.00
_cell.angle_gamma   90.00
#
_symmetry.space_group_name_H-M   'P 1'
#
loop_
_entity.id
_entity.type
_entity.pdbx_description
1 polymer ?
#
loop_
_entity_poly.entity_id
_entity_poly.type
_entity_poly.pdbx_seq_one_letter_code
_entity_poly.pdbx_strand_id
1 'polypeptide(L)'
;IRSNRLIGKSKRLVNWENYITDIDSLPKSIKDKNQKLVDYYEDQNEMIQRYINIDKFLDSGIQSLMIRHYATDLPMIQSLSSSSKVPGNIDFESNSILGYNFEEDARIIVIAILINYFINVLLLIGKIIVTILTSSISIMASLVDSFLDFLSTTIIYITNKYSKTTDWNSKNKYPIGKSRLEPIGVLVFSIIIIISFVQVGHEALDNLLFNTSKIPIEIGLASVFIMSMTIIIKIGCWAWCKSIKSSSVQALAQDAETDVVFNVFSLIMPLLGHWWDIWWFDPACALALSLYIVISWSLTALEHINNLAGAKADKNDVQEILYLVLRFADSIEKITKLNVYHVGDNLNVEVDIMLNPNFNLKDGHDIGEAVQYAVETLSNVERCFVHLDYRTGNFDGHLK
;
A
#
# COMPACT_ATOMS: atom_id res chain seq x y z
N ILE A 1 -28.42 -1.37 29.07
CA ILE A 1 -29.05 -0.07 29.45
C ILE A 1 -28.01 1.05 29.46
N ARG A 2 -26.89 0.94 30.20
CA ARG A 2 -25.80 1.95 30.19
C ARG A 2 -25.20 2.20 28.79
N SER A 3 -24.81 1.15 28.07
CA SER A 3 -24.25 1.27 26.71
C SER A 3 -25.18 2.04 25.76
N ASN A 4 -26.47 1.70 25.76
CA ASN A 4 -27.46 2.35 24.89
C ASN A 4 -27.74 3.81 25.31
N ARG A 5 -27.55 4.16 26.59
CA ARG A 5 -27.64 5.55 27.06
C ARG A 5 -26.44 6.37 26.58
N LEU A 6 -25.24 5.79 26.60
CA LEU A 6 -24.01 6.46 26.17
C LEU A 6 -23.91 6.57 24.65
N ILE A 7 -24.36 5.55 23.90
CA ILE A 7 -24.39 5.61 22.43
C ILE A 7 -25.57 6.46 21.94
N GLY A 8 -26.70 6.42 22.64
CA GLY A 8 -27.92 7.07 22.20
C GLY A 8 -28.65 6.31 21.10
N LYS A 9 -29.41 7.04 20.29
CA LYS A 9 -30.10 6.55 19.09
C LYS A 9 -29.37 7.10 17.87
N SER A 10 -28.12 6.69 17.67
CA SER A 10 -27.36 7.02 16.44
C SER A 10 -28.16 6.56 15.22
N LYS A 11 -28.79 7.51 14.54
CA LYS A 11 -29.55 7.26 13.30
C LYS A 11 -28.60 7.40 12.12
N ARG A 12 -28.88 6.67 11.04
CA ARG A 12 -28.24 6.93 9.75
C ARG A 12 -28.46 8.40 9.38
N LEU A 13 -27.39 9.09 9.01
CA LEU A 13 -27.47 10.49 8.58
C LEU A 13 -28.21 10.59 7.24
N VAL A 14 -27.90 9.68 6.33
CA VAL A 14 -28.43 9.60 4.97
C VAL A 14 -28.56 8.14 4.56
N ASN A 15 -29.50 7.80 3.68
CA ASN A 15 -29.48 6.51 3.00
C ASN A 15 -28.59 6.60 1.76
N TRP A 16 -27.33 6.21 1.92
CA TRP A 16 -26.29 6.36 0.89
C TRP A 16 -26.54 5.56 -0.38
N GLU A 17 -27.28 4.45 -0.30
CA GLU A 17 -27.63 3.60 -1.45
C GLU A 17 -28.36 4.39 -2.56
N ASN A 18 -29.12 5.42 -2.18
CA ASN A 18 -29.87 6.26 -3.12
C ASN A 18 -28.97 7.17 -3.99
N TYR A 19 -27.69 7.30 -3.65
CA TYR A 19 -26.74 8.21 -4.29
C TYR A 19 -25.67 7.46 -5.10
N ILE A 20 -25.74 6.13 -5.16
CA ILE A 20 -24.87 5.33 -6.03
C ILE A 20 -25.29 5.57 -7.49
N THR A 21 -24.32 5.91 -8.32
CA THR A 21 -24.53 6.06 -9.76
C THR A 21 -24.04 4.81 -10.47
N ASP A 22 -24.91 4.09 -11.17
CA ASP A 22 -24.47 2.97 -12.00
C ASP A 22 -23.73 3.52 -13.23
N ILE A 23 -22.40 3.37 -13.22
CA ILE A 23 -21.54 3.83 -14.30
C ILE A 23 -21.93 3.11 -15.60
N ASP A 24 -22.32 1.84 -15.57
CA ASP A 24 -22.69 1.07 -16.76
C ASP A 24 -23.94 1.61 -17.46
N SER A 25 -24.84 2.23 -16.69
CA SER A 25 -26.04 2.89 -17.20
C SER A 25 -25.79 4.22 -17.93
N LEU A 26 -24.61 4.84 -17.77
CA LEU A 26 -24.29 6.11 -18.42
C LEU A 26 -24.17 5.96 -19.95
N PRO A 27 -24.68 6.90 -20.75
CA PRO A 27 -24.55 6.86 -22.21
C PRO A 27 -23.09 6.75 -22.66
N LYS A 28 -22.79 5.82 -23.59
CA LYS A 28 -21.42 5.62 -24.13
C LYS A 28 -20.80 6.91 -24.66
N SER A 29 -21.62 7.79 -25.27
CA SER A 29 -21.19 9.09 -25.79
C SER A 29 -20.63 10.04 -24.73
N ILE A 30 -20.98 9.85 -23.45
CA ILE A 30 -20.49 10.64 -22.31
C ILE A 30 -19.24 9.99 -21.73
N LYS A 31 -19.22 8.66 -21.60
CA LYS A 31 -18.05 7.90 -21.10
C LYS A 31 -16.81 8.15 -21.95
N ASP A 32 -16.93 7.97 -23.27
CA ASP A 32 -15.80 8.08 -24.19
C ASP A 32 -15.28 9.53 -24.32
N LYS A 33 -16.11 10.53 -23.98
CA LYS A 33 -15.77 11.95 -24.09
C LYS A 33 -15.29 12.58 -22.79
N ASN A 34 -15.59 11.99 -21.62
CA ASN A 34 -15.35 12.65 -20.35
C ASN A 34 -14.86 11.67 -19.27
N GLN A 35 -13.61 11.23 -19.40
CA GLN A 35 -12.94 10.36 -18.43
C GLN A 35 -13.01 10.95 -17.01
N LYS A 36 -12.82 12.27 -16.86
CA LYS A 36 -12.90 12.95 -15.55
C LYS A 36 -14.25 12.78 -14.85
N LEU A 37 -15.34 12.67 -15.62
CA LEU A 37 -16.66 12.43 -15.04
C LEU A 37 -16.81 10.98 -14.58
N VAL A 38 -16.24 10.03 -15.34
CA VAL A 38 -16.20 8.62 -14.96
C VAL A 38 -15.40 8.47 -13.67
N ASP A 39 -14.19 9.01 -13.63
CA ASP A 39 -13.30 9.00 -12.46
C ASP A 39 -14.03 9.61 -11.24
N TYR A 40 -14.74 10.74 -11.41
CA TYR A 40 -15.52 11.35 -10.33
C TYR A 40 -16.60 10.42 -9.77
N TYR A 41 -17.37 9.73 -10.63
CA TYR A 41 -18.41 8.81 -10.17
C TYR A 41 -17.82 7.53 -9.56
N GLU A 42 -16.66 7.08 -10.05
CA GLU A 42 -15.91 5.96 -9.45
C GLU A 42 -15.49 6.33 -8.02
N ASP A 43 -14.82 7.47 -7.83
CA ASP A 43 -14.41 7.97 -6.51
C ASP A 43 -15.62 8.16 -5.58
N GLN A 44 -16.70 8.76 -6.09
CA GLN A 44 -17.91 9.01 -5.32
C GLN A 44 -18.61 7.71 -4.92
N ASN A 45 -18.66 6.72 -5.81
CA ASN A 45 -19.25 5.42 -5.51
C ASN A 45 -18.40 4.66 -4.50
N GLU A 46 -17.06 4.70 -4.62
CA GLU A 46 -16.15 4.10 -3.64
C GLU A 46 -16.38 4.71 -2.25
N MET A 47 -16.46 6.03 -2.16
CA MET A 47 -16.70 6.72 -0.88
C MET A 47 -18.06 6.37 -0.27
N ILE A 48 -19.11 6.27 -1.10
CA ILE A 48 -20.42 5.81 -0.65
C ILE A 48 -20.35 4.38 -0.10
N GLN A 49 -19.64 3.47 -0.77
CA GLN A 49 -19.48 2.11 -0.28
C GLN A 49 -18.80 2.08 1.09
N ARG A 50 -17.76 2.89 1.29
CA ARG A 50 -17.10 3.05 2.60
C ARG A 50 -18.09 3.51 3.68
N TYR A 51 -18.92 4.52 3.40
CA TYR A 51 -19.95 4.97 4.34
C TYR A 51 -21.03 3.91 4.62
N ILE A 52 -21.45 3.14 3.62
CA ILE A 52 -22.39 2.03 3.81
C ILE A 52 -21.78 0.94 4.70
N ASN A 53 -20.50 0.64 4.53
CA ASN A 53 -19.79 -0.35 5.34
C ASN A 53 -19.65 0.10 6.79
N ILE A 54 -19.26 1.37 7.01
CA ILE A 54 -19.33 1.98 8.34
C ILE A 54 -20.75 1.87 8.87
N ASP A 55 -21.76 2.13 8.04
CA ASP A 55 -23.12 2.12 8.53
C ASP A 55 -23.58 0.75 9.02
N LYS A 56 -23.24 -0.30 8.26
CA LYS A 56 -23.45 -1.70 8.65
C LYS A 56 -22.67 -2.06 9.90
N PHE A 57 -21.43 -1.61 10.01
CA PHE A 57 -20.58 -1.84 11.18
C PHE A 57 -21.19 -1.24 12.45
N LEU A 58 -21.64 0.02 12.42
CA LEU A 58 -22.25 0.65 13.61
C LEU A 58 -23.63 0.03 13.92
N ASP A 59 -24.42 -0.31 12.89
CA ASP A 59 -25.75 -0.93 13.04
C ASP A 59 -25.71 -2.38 13.57
N SER A 60 -24.56 -3.07 13.45
CA SER A 60 -24.36 -4.42 13.97
C SER A 60 -24.50 -4.51 15.50
N GLY A 61 -24.38 -3.38 16.20
CA GLY A 61 -24.39 -3.33 17.66
C GLY A 61 -23.03 -3.60 18.32
N ILE A 62 -21.96 -3.79 17.54
CA ILE A 62 -20.58 -3.96 18.05
C ILE A 62 -20.18 -2.80 18.97
N GLN A 63 -20.57 -1.56 18.65
CA GLN A 63 -20.36 -0.39 19.50
C GLN A 63 -20.86 -0.59 20.93
N SER A 64 -22.04 -1.22 21.07
CA SER A 64 -22.63 -1.50 22.37
C SER A 64 -21.91 -2.62 23.11
N LEU A 65 -21.36 -3.58 22.38
CA LEU A 65 -20.53 -4.66 22.92
C LEU A 65 -19.19 -4.14 23.43
N MET A 66 -18.56 -3.20 22.71
CA MET A 66 -17.31 -2.54 23.12
C MET A 66 -17.47 -1.91 24.51
N ILE A 67 -18.47 -1.04 24.68
CA ILE A 67 -18.72 -0.36 25.96
C ILE A 67 -19.10 -1.34 27.09
N ARG A 68 -19.79 -2.45 26.78
CA ARG A 68 -20.19 -3.44 27.80
C ARG A 68 -19.01 -4.23 28.34
N HIS A 69 -18.08 -4.66 27.48
CA HIS A 69 -16.93 -5.47 27.91
C HIS A 69 -15.96 -4.68 28.79
N TYR A 70 -15.84 -3.37 28.56
CA TYR A 70 -15.08 -2.48 29.45
C TYR A 70 -15.72 -2.26 30.82
N ALA A 71 -17.05 -2.29 30.88
CA ALA A 71 -17.78 -2.04 32.12
C ALA A 71 -17.65 -3.18 33.15
N THR A 72 -17.40 -4.41 32.68
CA THR A 72 -17.17 -5.59 33.51
C THR A 72 -15.70 -5.65 33.90
N ASP A 73 -15.39 -5.50 35.19
CA ASP A 73 -14.03 -5.60 35.69
C ASP A 73 -13.34 -6.87 35.15
N LEU A 74 -12.12 -6.71 34.66
CA LEU A 74 -11.31 -7.71 33.96
C LEU A 74 -10.99 -9.06 34.67
N PRO A 75 -11.21 -9.34 35.98
CA PRO A 75 -10.66 -10.56 36.58
C PRO A 75 -11.22 -11.89 36.07
N MET A 76 -12.34 -11.91 35.33
CA MET A 76 -13.05 -13.16 35.00
C MET A 76 -12.89 -13.64 33.55
N ILE A 77 -12.39 -12.81 32.63
CA ILE A 77 -12.31 -13.17 31.20
C ILE A 77 -10.98 -13.86 30.85
N GLN A 78 -9.96 -13.69 31.68
CA GLN A 78 -8.62 -14.24 31.44
C GLN A 78 -8.55 -15.79 31.47
N SER A 79 -9.62 -16.46 31.93
CA SER A 79 -9.70 -17.92 32.00
C SER A 79 -10.49 -18.59 30.86
N LEU A 80 -11.17 -17.83 29.98
CA LEU A 80 -12.13 -18.41 29.03
C LEU A 80 -11.88 -18.10 27.54
N SER A 81 -10.99 -17.16 27.18
CA SER A 81 -10.62 -16.94 25.79
C SER A 81 -9.13 -16.70 25.63
N SER A 82 -8.37 -17.78 25.42
CA SER A 82 -6.98 -17.71 24.95
C SER A 82 -6.83 -17.13 23.52
N SER A 83 -7.93 -16.71 22.88
CA SER A 83 -7.95 -16.35 21.45
C SER A 83 -8.18 -14.87 21.13
N SER A 84 -8.55 -14.00 22.07
CA SER A 84 -8.71 -12.57 21.76
C SER A 84 -8.26 -11.69 22.92
N LYS A 85 -7.19 -10.92 22.69
CA LYS A 85 -6.69 -9.89 23.62
C LYS A 85 -7.45 -8.57 23.50
N VAL A 86 -8.32 -8.46 22.48
CA VAL A 86 -9.12 -7.28 22.15
C VAL A 86 -10.55 -7.51 22.64
N PRO A 87 -11.20 -6.50 23.26
CA PRO A 87 -12.57 -6.62 23.76
C PRO A 87 -13.53 -7.16 22.68
N GLY A 88 -14.48 -8.02 23.03
CA GLY A 88 -15.61 -8.39 22.15
C GLY A 88 -15.28 -9.12 20.85
N ASN A 89 -14.07 -9.67 20.65
CA ASN A 89 -13.65 -10.34 19.40
C ASN A 89 -13.81 -9.44 18.15
N ILE A 90 -13.66 -8.12 18.35
CA ILE A 90 -13.89 -7.06 17.37
C ILE A 90 -13.14 -7.34 16.08
N ASP A 91 -11.88 -7.77 16.16
CA ASP A 91 -11.06 -8.03 14.97
C ASP A 91 -11.76 -9.01 14.03
N PHE A 92 -12.31 -10.13 14.52
CA PHE A 92 -12.90 -11.12 13.61
C PHE A 92 -14.28 -10.71 13.08
N GLU A 93 -15.18 -10.25 13.95
CA GLU A 93 -16.55 -9.88 13.55
C GLU A 93 -16.57 -8.60 12.70
N SER A 94 -15.80 -7.58 13.06
CA SER A 94 -15.77 -6.30 12.34
C SER A 94 -15.18 -6.47 10.95
N ASN A 95 -14.12 -7.27 10.83
CA ASN A 95 -13.50 -7.59 9.55
C ASN A 95 -14.50 -8.24 8.59
N SER A 96 -15.30 -9.19 9.08
CA SER A 96 -16.36 -9.82 8.28
C SER A 96 -17.45 -8.84 7.82
N ILE A 97 -17.78 -7.83 8.64
CA ILE A 97 -18.83 -6.85 8.35
C ILE A 97 -18.34 -5.76 7.40
N LEU A 98 -17.08 -5.32 7.58
CA LEU A 98 -16.42 -4.34 6.73
C LEU A 98 -15.89 -4.96 5.42
N GLY A 99 -15.88 -6.29 5.32
CA GLY A 99 -15.43 -7.02 4.14
C GLY A 99 -13.91 -7.15 4.02
N TYR A 100 -13.18 -6.94 5.12
CA TYR A 100 -11.72 -7.09 5.17
C TYR A 100 -11.35 -8.51 5.63
N ASN A 101 -10.43 -9.18 4.93
CA ASN A 101 -9.91 -10.50 5.33
C ASN A 101 -8.40 -10.43 5.58
N PHE A 102 -7.98 -9.78 6.67
CA PHE A 102 -6.55 -9.54 6.97
C PHE A 102 -5.69 -10.81 6.95
N GLU A 103 -6.19 -11.96 7.43
CA GLU A 103 -5.43 -13.21 7.39
C GLU A 103 -5.25 -13.76 5.97
N GLU A 104 -6.27 -13.58 5.12
CA GLU A 104 -6.22 -13.99 3.72
C GLU A 104 -5.30 -13.06 2.94
N ASP A 105 -5.46 -11.74 3.10
CA ASP A 105 -4.63 -10.72 2.48
C ASP A 105 -3.17 -10.87 2.89
N ALA A 106 -2.89 -11.05 4.18
CA ALA A 106 -1.52 -11.25 4.66
C ALA A 106 -0.88 -12.53 4.10
N ARG A 107 -1.65 -13.61 3.93
CA ARG A 107 -1.18 -14.85 3.30
C ARG A 107 -0.92 -14.66 1.80
N ILE A 108 -1.84 -14.00 1.09
CA ILE A 108 -1.70 -13.69 -0.33
C ILE A 108 -0.44 -12.85 -0.57
N ILE A 109 -0.18 -11.84 0.27
CA ILE A 109 1.02 -11.00 0.20
C ILE A 109 2.29 -11.84 0.36
N VAL A 110 2.36 -12.71 1.38
CA VAL A 110 3.54 -13.57 1.60
C VAL A 110 3.76 -14.54 0.46
N ILE A 111 2.69 -15.15 -0.06
CA ILE A 111 2.75 -16.08 -1.18
C ILE A 111 3.24 -15.34 -2.45
N ALA A 112 2.71 -14.15 -2.73
CA ALA A 112 3.13 -13.35 -3.88
C ALA A 112 4.63 -13.00 -3.82
N ILE A 113 5.11 -12.53 -2.65
CA ILE A 113 6.53 -12.23 -2.43
C ILE A 113 7.39 -13.50 -2.61
N LEU A 114 6.95 -14.64 -2.07
CA LEU A 114 7.70 -15.89 -2.15
C LEU A 114 7.77 -16.44 -3.59
N ILE A 115 6.68 -16.36 -4.34
CA ILE A 115 6.63 -16.76 -5.75
C ILE A 115 7.56 -15.86 -6.58
N ASN A 116 7.46 -14.54 -6.42
CA ASN A 116 8.30 -13.60 -7.15
C ASN A 116 9.80 -13.84 -6.83
N TYR A 117 10.14 -14.04 -5.55
CA TYR A 117 11.48 -14.42 -5.13
C TYR A 117 11.97 -15.71 -5.81
N PHE A 118 11.15 -16.78 -5.80
CA PHE A 118 11.54 -18.04 -6.44
C PHE A 118 11.74 -17.90 -7.96
N ILE A 119 10.89 -17.10 -8.62
CA ILE A 119 10.99 -16.81 -10.05
C ILE A 119 12.29 -16.06 -10.34
N ASN A 120 12.63 -15.02 -9.58
CA ASN A 120 13.86 -14.25 -9.79
C ASN A 120 15.12 -15.09 -9.50
N VAL A 121 15.09 -15.99 -8.51
CA VAL A 121 16.15 -16.98 -8.28
C VAL A 121 16.31 -17.91 -9.48
N LEU A 122 15.20 -18.43 -10.02
CA LEU A 122 15.23 -19.33 -11.18
C LEU A 122 15.78 -18.63 -12.43
N LEU A 123 15.34 -17.38 -12.67
CA LEU A 123 15.83 -16.55 -13.78
C LEU A 123 17.32 -16.27 -13.65
N LEU A 124 17.79 -15.92 -12.45
CA LEU A 124 19.21 -15.68 -12.19
C LEU A 124 20.05 -16.94 -12.44
N ILE A 125 19.65 -18.10 -11.91
CA ILE A 125 20.36 -19.38 -12.15
C ILE A 125 20.38 -19.71 -13.64
N GLY A 126 19.24 -19.56 -14.33
CA GLY A 126 19.15 -19.79 -15.77
C GLY A 126 20.12 -18.91 -16.56
N LYS A 127 20.15 -17.61 -16.26
CA LYS A 127 21.07 -16.67 -16.92
C LYS A 127 22.54 -16.93 -16.58
N ILE A 128 22.87 -17.34 -15.35
CA ILE A 128 24.22 -17.76 -14.96
C ILE A 128 24.69 -18.93 -15.83
N ILE A 129 23.88 -19.98 -15.96
CA ILE A 129 24.22 -21.15 -16.76
C ILE A 129 24.47 -20.73 -18.21
N VAL A 130 23.60 -19.92 -18.80
CA VAL A 130 23.76 -19.48 -20.20
C VAL A 130 24.99 -18.58 -20.36
N THR A 131 25.28 -17.69 -19.41
CA THR A 131 26.47 -16.82 -19.45
C THR A 131 27.76 -17.64 -19.39
N ILE A 132 27.79 -18.73 -18.62
CA ILE A 132 28.96 -19.63 -18.58
C ILE A 132 29.12 -20.37 -19.91
N LEU A 133 28.00 -20.79 -20.51
CA LEU A 133 28.00 -21.49 -21.80
C LEU A 133 28.28 -20.55 -22.99
N THR A 134 28.03 -19.25 -22.82
CA THR A 134 28.07 -18.26 -23.89
C THR A 134 28.95 -17.07 -23.51
N SER A 135 30.08 -16.87 -24.18
CA SER A 135 30.99 -15.73 -23.92
C SER A 135 30.49 -14.39 -24.49
N SER A 136 29.19 -14.09 -24.39
CA SER A 136 28.58 -12.87 -24.93
C SER A 136 28.47 -11.77 -23.88
N ILE A 137 28.96 -10.57 -24.22
CA ILE A 137 28.84 -9.35 -23.40
C ILE A 137 27.37 -9.01 -23.12
N SER A 138 26.47 -9.24 -24.08
CA SER A 138 25.04 -8.91 -23.95
C SER A 138 24.35 -9.78 -22.90
N ILE A 139 24.74 -11.06 -22.79
CA ILE A 139 24.18 -11.97 -21.80
C ILE A 139 24.69 -11.60 -20.40
N MET A 140 25.96 -11.18 -20.29
CA MET A 140 26.52 -10.70 -19.02
C MET A 140 25.79 -9.46 -18.49
N ALA A 141 25.44 -8.50 -19.35
CA ALA A 141 24.61 -7.36 -18.96
C ALA A 141 23.25 -7.81 -18.41
N SER A 142 22.57 -8.72 -19.14
CA SER A 142 21.27 -9.27 -18.71
C SER A 142 21.34 -10.06 -17.39
N LEU A 143 22.52 -10.59 -17.03
CA LEU A 143 22.77 -11.28 -15.77
C LEU A 143 22.89 -10.31 -14.60
N VAL A 144 23.50 -9.14 -14.81
CA VAL A 144 23.54 -8.07 -13.80
C VAL A 144 22.14 -7.60 -13.46
N ASP A 145 21.27 -7.44 -14.46
CA ASP A 145 19.87 -7.06 -14.26
C ASP A 145 19.15 -8.08 -13.37
N SER A 146 19.20 -9.37 -13.71
CA SER A 146 18.56 -10.40 -12.88
C SER A 146 19.20 -10.59 -11.50
N PHE A 147 20.46 -10.18 -11.32
CA PHE A 147 21.07 -10.13 -10.01
C PHE A 147 20.48 -8.99 -9.16
N LEU A 148 20.22 -7.82 -9.75
CA LEU A 148 19.53 -6.72 -9.08
C LEU A 148 18.10 -7.10 -8.70
N ASP A 149 17.37 -7.79 -9.57
CA ASP A 149 16.01 -8.31 -9.29
C ASP A 149 15.98 -9.33 -8.14
N PHE A 150 17.01 -10.18 -8.09
CA PHE A 150 17.17 -11.13 -6.99
C PHE A 150 17.48 -10.40 -5.69
N LEU A 151 18.37 -9.41 -5.74
CA LEU A 151 18.74 -8.62 -4.57
C LEU A 151 17.54 -7.82 -4.04
N SER A 152 16.74 -7.23 -4.92
CA SER A 152 15.54 -6.48 -4.56
C SER A 152 14.47 -7.34 -3.89
N THR A 153 14.12 -8.47 -4.51
CA THR A 153 13.18 -9.44 -3.92
C THR A 153 13.69 -9.99 -2.60
N THR A 154 15.00 -10.19 -2.47
CA THR A 154 15.61 -10.60 -1.20
C THR A 154 15.43 -9.53 -0.12
N ILE A 155 15.69 -8.26 -0.44
CA ILE A 155 15.48 -7.14 0.49
C ILE A 155 14.01 -7.08 0.93
N ILE A 156 13.07 -7.14 -0.01
CA ILE A 156 11.63 -7.08 0.28
C ILE A 156 11.19 -8.29 1.12
N TYR A 157 11.64 -9.50 0.78
CA TYR A 157 11.36 -10.72 1.54
C TYR A 157 11.87 -10.62 2.98
N ILE A 158 13.14 -10.21 3.15
CA ILE A 158 13.77 -10.04 4.47
C ILE A 158 13.02 -9.00 5.28
N THR A 159 12.69 -7.86 4.67
CA THR A 159 11.99 -6.75 5.31
C THR A 159 10.59 -7.16 5.76
N ASN A 160 9.81 -7.81 4.89
CA ASN A 160 8.47 -8.29 5.21
C ASN A 160 8.50 -9.34 6.34
N LYS A 161 9.48 -10.24 6.30
CA LYS A 161 9.71 -11.24 7.35
C LYS A 161 10.04 -10.58 8.69
N TYR A 162 10.94 -9.59 8.71
CA TYR A 162 11.30 -8.88 9.94
C TYR A 162 10.15 -8.01 10.48
N SER A 163 9.34 -7.41 9.60
CA SER A 163 8.14 -6.65 9.97
C SER A 163 7.14 -7.54 10.72
N LYS A 164 6.93 -8.78 10.25
CA LYS A 164 5.99 -9.75 10.84
C LYS A 164 6.54 -10.52 12.05
N THR A 165 7.84 -10.42 12.35
CA THR A 165 8.45 -11.18 13.44
C THR A 165 8.10 -10.59 14.81
N THR A 166 7.33 -11.33 15.60
CA THR A 166 6.77 -10.91 16.89
C THR A 166 7.42 -11.61 18.11
N ASP A 167 8.75 -11.72 18.12
CA ASP A 167 9.48 -12.26 19.28
C ASP A 167 9.39 -11.35 20.52
N TRP A 168 9.61 -11.91 21.71
CA TRP A 168 9.60 -11.13 22.96
C TRP A 168 10.64 -9.99 22.97
N ASN A 169 11.87 -10.27 22.55
CA ASN A 169 12.93 -9.26 22.38
C ASN A 169 12.52 -8.17 21.37
N SER A 170 11.80 -8.56 20.31
CA SER A 170 11.28 -7.64 19.29
C SER A 170 10.29 -6.66 19.90
N LYS A 171 9.33 -7.15 20.72
CA LYS A 171 8.32 -6.32 21.38
C LYS A 171 8.89 -5.33 22.38
N ASN A 172 9.93 -5.70 23.12
CA ASN A 172 10.59 -4.77 24.05
C ASN A 172 11.32 -3.63 23.32
N LYS A 173 11.96 -3.93 22.18
CA LYS A 173 12.67 -2.92 21.38
C LYS A 173 11.73 -2.07 20.53
N TYR A 174 10.63 -2.67 20.06
CA TYR A 174 9.64 -2.05 19.18
C TYR A 174 8.24 -2.23 19.77
N PRO A 175 7.84 -1.40 20.75
CA PRO A 175 6.58 -1.59 21.49
C PRO A 175 5.33 -1.35 20.62
N ILE A 176 5.46 -0.59 19.54
CA ILE A 176 4.37 -0.25 18.60
C ILE A 176 4.35 -1.24 17.41
N GLY A 177 5.37 -2.09 17.26
CA GLY A 177 5.52 -2.99 16.13
C GLY A 177 6.58 -2.52 15.12
N LYS A 178 6.65 -3.24 14.00
CA LYS A 178 7.69 -3.10 12.97
C LYS A 178 7.14 -2.89 11.56
N SER A 179 5.85 -2.55 11.44
CA SER A 179 5.16 -2.24 10.17
C SER A 179 6.00 -1.30 9.29
N ARG A 180 6.57 -0.26 9.91
CA ARG A 180 7.42 0.76 9.27
C ARG A 180 8.67 0.22 8.56
N LEU A 181 9.12 -1.01 8.86
CA LEU A 181 10.24 -1.61 8.14
C LEU A 181 9.87 -1.86 6.67
N GLU A 182 8.62 -2.21 6.39
CA GLU A 182 8.14 -2.52 5.04
C GLU A 182 8.43 -1.40 4.02
N PRO A 183 7.97 -0.16 4.21
CA PRO A 183 8.27 0.94 3.29
C PRO A 183 9.75 1.35 3.31
N ILE A 184 10.50 1.07 4.38
CA ILE A 184 11.97 1.25 4.37
C ILE A 184 12.62 0.27 3.39
N GLY A 185 12.16 -0.97 3.32
CA GLY A 185 12.65 -1.95 2.35
C GLY A 185 12.39 -1.51 0.91
N VAL A 186 11.18 -0.99 0.64
CA VAL A 186 10.83 -0.44 -0.68
C VAL A 186 11.68 0.79 -1.02
N LEU A 187 11.94 1.67 -0.05
CA LEU A 187 12.79 2.84 -0.24
C LEU A 187 14.24 2.47 -0.58
N VAL A 188 14.84 1.54 0.16
CA VAL A 188 16.20 1.04 -0.12
C VAL A 188 16.26 0.44 -1.52
N PHE A 189 15.25 -0.34 -1.88
CA PHE A 189 15.15 -0.91 -3.21
C PHE A 189 15.04 0.15 -4.32
N SER A 190 14.19 1.16 -4.13
CA SER A 190 14.04 2.27 -5.08
C SER A 190 15.36 2.99 -5.35
N ILE A 191 16.15 3.22 -4.29
CA ILE A 191 17.47 3.87 -4.41
C ILE A 191 18.44 3.02 -5.25
N ILE A 192 18.45 1.70 -5.06
CA ILE A 192 19.31 0.79 -5.84
C ILE A 192 18.94 0.86 -7.33
N ILE A 193 17.65 0.81 -7.65
CA ILE A 193 17.18 0.91 -9.05
C ILE A 193 17.53 2.25 -9.67
N ILE A 194 17.33 3.35 -8.96
CA ILE A 194 17.72 4.69 -9.45
C ILE A 194 19.21 4.73 -9.79
N ILE A 195 20.07 4.21 -8.91
CA ILE A 195 21.52 4.18 -9.15
C ILE A 195 21.85 3.35 -10.40
N SER A 196 21.26 2.16 -10.54
CA SER A 196 21.47 1.29 -11.70
C SER A 196 21.05 1.95 -13.01
N PHE A 197 19.87 2.58 -13.06
CA PHE A 197 19.40 3.22 -14.29
C PHE A 197 20.12 4.55 -14.59
N VAL A 198 20.66 5.25 -13.59
CA VAL A 198 21.57 6.37 -13.83
C VAL A 198 22.86 5.89 -14.52
N GLN A 199 23.39 4.73 -14.14
CA GLN A 199 24.56 4.15 -14.82
C GLN A 199 24.25 3.75 -16.25
N VAL A 200 23.09 3.12 -16.49
CA VAL A 200 22.62 2.80 -17.87
C VAL A 200 22.46 4.07 -18.70
N GLY A 201 21.91 5.13 -18.12
CA GLY A 201 21.79 6.42 -18.79
C GLY A 201 23.14 7.06 -19.12
N HIS A 202 24.13 6.94 -18.24
CA HIS A 202 25.49 7.40 -18.50
C HIS A 202 26.15 6.64 -19.65
N GLU A 203 26.05 5.30 -19.66
CA GLU A 203 26.58 4.46 -20.73
C GLU A 203 25.88 4.75 -22.08
N ALA A 204 24.57 4.97 -22.07
CA ALA A 204 23.81 5.35 -23.26
C ALA A 204 24.24 6.72 -23.80
N LEU A 205 24.49 7.69 -22.91
CA LEU A 205 24.98 9.02 -23.28
C LEU A 205 26.39 8.96 -23.88
N ASP A 206 27.29 8.20 -23.26
CA ASP A 206 28.65 8.02 -23.76
C ASP A 206 28.66 7.36 -25.14
N ASN A 207 27.84 6.33 -25.34
CA ASN A 207 27.70 5.69 -26.64
C ASN A 207 27.11 6.65 -27.69
N LEU A 208 26.16 7.51 -27.32
CA LEU A 208 25.59 8.51 -28.22
C LEU A 208 26.60 9.60 -28.63
N LEU A 209 27.49 10.02 -27.72
CA LEU A 209 28.42 11.13 -27.94
C LEU A 209 29.77 10.70 -28.54
N PHE A 210 30.29 9.55 -28.13
CA PHE A 210 31.68 9.16 -28.41
C PHE A 210 31.81 7.90 -29.27
N ASN A 211 30.75 7.09 -29.41
CA ASN A 211 30.85 5.78 -30.06
C ASN A 211 29.96 5.67 -31.32
N THR A 212 30.52 5.99 -32.49
CA THR A 212 29.86 5.81 -33.80
C THR A 212 30.01 4.40 -34.38
N SER A 213 30.54 3.44 -33.61
CA SER A 213 30.74 2.09 -34.14
C SER A 213 29.39 1.38 -34.29
N LYS A 214 29.06 1.00 -35.54
CA LYS A 214 27.99 0.05 -35.85
C LYS A 214 28.40 -1.29 -35.25
N ILE A 215 28.26 -1.49 -33.95
CA ILE A 215 28.46 -2.79 -33.34
C ILE A 215 27.35 -3.66 -33.95
N PRO A 216 27.67 -4.65 -34.81
CA PRO A 216 26.66 -5.58 -35.23
C PRO A 216 26.35 -6.38 -33.98
N ILE A 217 25.26 -6.01 -33.30
CA ILE A 217 24.74 -6.82 -32.21
C ILE A 217 24.20 -8.05 -32.92
N GLU A 218 25.04 -9.06 -33.12
CA GLU A 218 24.56 -10.42 -33.34
C GLU A 218 23.88 -10.81 -32.03
N ILE A 219 22.62 -10.38 -31.87
CA ILE A 219 21.76 -10.87 -30.82
C ILE A 219 21.57 -12.34 -31.17
N GLY A 220 22.42 -13.20 -30.58
CA GLY A 220 22.35 -14.62 -30.79
C GLY A 220 20.93 -15.08 -30.52
N LEU A 221 20.42 -16.03 -31.32
CA LEU A 221 19.06 -16.57 -31.15
C LEU A 221 18.80 -17.03 -29.70
N ALA A 222 19.84 -17.46 -28.99
CA ALA A 222 19.80 -17.79 -27.57
C ALA A 222 19.46 -16.58 -26.67
N SER A 223 20.04 -15.40 -26.91
CA SER A 223 19.79 -14.18 -26.14
C SER A 223 18.38 -13.66 -26.38
N VAL A 224 17.91 -13.65 -27.64
CA VAL A 224 16.51 -13.31 -27.99
C VAL A 224 15.53 -14.23 -27.27
N PHE A 225 15.79 -15.53 -27.27
CA PHE A 225 14.93 -16.52 -26.63
C PHE A 225 14.84 -16.30 -25.11
N ILE A 226 15.97 -16.04 -24.43
CA ILE A 226 16.01 -15.82 -22.98
C ILE A 226 15.34 -14.52 -22.58
N MET A 227 15.58 -13.43 -23.31
CA MET A 227 14.90 -12.15 -23.08
C MET A 227 13.39 -12.29 -23.28
N SER A 228 12.97 -12.98 -24.34
CA SER A 228 11.54 -13.24 -24.62
C SER A 228 10.87 -14.08 -23.53
N MET A 229 11.54 -15.13 -23.04
CA MET A 229 11.04 -15.92 -21.91
C MET A 229 10.96 -15.10 -20.61
N THR A 230 11.94 -14.24 -20.36
CA THR A 230 11.95 -13.34 -19.19
C THR A 230 10.75 -12.39 -19.25
N ILE A 231 10.45 -11.81 -20.42
CA ILE A 231 9.30 -10.94 -20.64
C ILE A 231 7.99 -11.67 -20.31
N ILE A 232 7.78 -12.89 -20.83
CA ILE A 232 6.55 -13.66 -20.58
C ILE A 232 6.36 -13.94 -19.09
N ILE A 233 7.44 -14.35 -18.41
CA ILE A 233 7.41 -14.65 -16.97
C ILE A 233 7.09 -13.38 -16.15
N LYS A 234 7.74 -12.25 -16.46
CA LYS A 234 7.54 -10.98 -15.75
C LYS A 234 6.16 -10.37 -16.00
N ILE A 235 5.59 -10.52 -17.20
CA ILE A 235 4.18 -10.14 -17.48
C ILE A 235 3.21 -10.92 -16.57
N GLY A 236 3.42 -12.23 -16.42
CA GLY A 236 2.63 -13.06 -15.51
C GLY A 236 2.75 -12.60 -14.05
N CYS A 237 3.96 -12.26 -13.61
CA CYS A 237 4.21 -11.72 -12.27
C CYS A 237 3.52 -10.37 -12.05
N TRP A 238 3.63 -9.46 -13.02
CA TRP A 238 3.01 -8.15 -12.97
C TRP A 238 1.48 -8.25 -12.88
N ALA A 239 0.85 -9.08 -13.72
CA ALA A 239 -0.61 -9.24 -13.74
C ALA A 239 -1.16 -9.74 -12.41
N TRP A 240 -0.46 -10.67 -11.75
CA TRP A 240 -0.84 -11.15 -10.43
C TRP A 240 -0.58 -10.08 -9.36
N CYS A 241 0.64 -9.53 -9.29
CA CYS A 241 1.04 -8.61 -8.22
C CYS A 241 0.24 -7.30 -8.25
N LYS A 242 -0.16 -6.81 -9.43
CA LYS A 242 -0.97 -5.60 -9.60
C LYS A 242 -2.33 -5.68 -8.88
N SER A 243 -2.86 -6.88 -8.69
CA SER A 243 -4.16 -7.08 -8.03
C SER A 243 -4.07 -7.02 -6.49
N ILE A 244 -2.87 -7.01 -5.91
CA ILE A 244 -2.65 -7.10 -4.47
C ILE A 244 -2.27 -5.71 -3.92
N LYS A 245 -3.07 -5.19 -2.99
CA LYS A 245 -2.87 -3.87 -2.36
C LYS A 245 -1.87 -3.95 -1.20
N SER A 246 -0.58 -4.07 -1.51
CA SER A 246 0.52 -3.96 -0.55
C SER A 246 1.68 -3.21 -1.20
N SER A 247 2.29 -2.26 -0.49
CA SER A 247 3.44 -1.48 -0.96
C SER A 247 4.59 -2.36 -1.44
N SER A 248 4.95 -3.40 -0.68
CA SER A 248 5.96 -4.40 -1.07
C SER A 248 5.62 -5.07 -2.39
N VAL A 249 4.36 -5.51 -2.56
CA VAL A 249 3.93 -6.26 -3.75
C VAL A 249 3.76 -5.33 -4.94
N GLN A 250 3.32 -4.10 -4.72
CA GLN A 250 3.23 -3.06 -5.74
C GLN A 250 4.61 -2.64 -6.24
N ALA A 251 5.61 -2.53 -5.36
CA ALA A 251 6.99 -2.27 -5.76
C ALA A 251 7.52 -3.42 -6.64
N LEU A 252 7.22 -4.67 -6.30
CA LEU A 252 7.55 -5.83 -7.14
C LEU A 252 6.80 -5.85 -8.48
N ALA A 253 5.56 -5.38 -8.50
CA ALA A 253 4.81 -5.23 -9.74
C ALA A 253 5.42 -4.14 -10.63
N GLN A 254 5.71 -2.96 -10.07
CA GLN A 254 6.36 -1.85 -10.76
C GLN A 254 7.73 -2.26 -11.31
N ASP A 255 8.52 -3.01 -10.56
CA ASP A 255 9.79 -3.60 -11.00
C ASP A 255 9.60 -4.51 -12.22
N ALA A 256 8.67 -5.47 -12.11
CA ALA A 256 8.36 -6.36 -13.22
C ALA A 256 7.83 -5.60 -14.46
N GLU A 257 7.10 -4.51 -14.28
CA GLU A 257 6.67 -3.63 -15.36
C GLU A 257 7.86 -2.92 -16.02
N THR A 258 8.74 -2.31 -15.23
CA THR A 258 9.93 -1.63 -15.75
C THR A 258 10.85 -2.59 -16.49
N ASP A 259 10.98 -3.82 -16.03
CA ASP A 259 11.76 -4.87 -16.72
C ASP A 259 11.13 -5.29 -18.04
N VAL A 260 9.81 -5.45 -18.09
CA VAL A 260 9.11 -5.81 -19.33
C VAL A 260 9.27 -4.69 -20.35
N VAL A 261 9.05 -3.44 -19.95
CA VAL A 261 9.24 -2.28 -20.82
C VAL A 261 10.70 -2.22 -21.29
N PHE A 262 11.66 -2.31 -20.38
CA PHE A 262 13.09 -2.27 -20.71
C PHE A 262 13.53 -3.38 -21.66
N ASN A 263 13.17 -4.62 -21.40
CA ASN A 263 13.54 -5.73 -22.26
C ASN A 263 12.86 -5.66 -23.64
N VAL A 264 11.61 -5.19 -23.72
CA VAL A 264 10.90 -5.02 -25.00
C VAL A 264 11.56 -3.95 -25.85
N PHE A 265 11.84 -2.77 -25.28
CA PHE A 265 12.50 -1.68 -26.02
C PHE A 265 13.93 -2.07 -26.42
N SER A 266 14.70 -2.69 -25.53
CA SER A 266 16.07 -3.17 -25.82
C SER A 266 16.12 -4.27 -26.89
N LEU A 267 15.01 -4.96 -27.18
CA LEU A 267 14.93 -5.94 -28.26
C LEU A 267 14.50 -5.31 -29.60
N ILE A 268 13.52 -4.40 -29.55
CA ILE A 268 12.93 -3.79 -30.75
C ILE A 268 13.83 -2.70 -31.34
N MET A 269 14.44 -1.87 -30.49
CA MET A 269 15.16 -0.67 -30.93
C MET A 269 16.41 -0.99 -31.77
N PRO A 270 17.27 -1.97 -31.42
CA PRO A 270 18.35 -2.40 -32.30
C PRO A 270 17.88 -2.92 -33.66
N LEU A 271 16.77 -3.67 -33.67
CA LEU A 271 16.20 -4.22 -34.91
C LEU A 271 15.70 -3.12 -35.85
N LEU A 272 15.02 -2.11 -35.29
CA LEU A 272 14.57 -0.93 -36.03
C LEU A 272 15.73 -0.07 -36.51
N GLY A 273 16.76 0.12 -35.66
CA GLY A 273 17.99 0.83 -36.02
C GLY A 273 18.73 0.17 -37.18
N HIS A 274 18.76 -1.17 -37.20
CA HIS A 274 19.30 -1.93 -38.35
C HIS A 274 18.46 -1.75 -39.62
N TRP A 275 17.13 -1.77 -39.52
CA TRP A 275 16.26 -1.66 -40.69
C TRP A 275 16.30 -0.27 -41.34
N TRP A 276 16.45 0.79 -40.55
CA TRP A 276 16.55 2.17 -41.04
C TRP A 276 17.99 2.70 -41.20
N ASP A 277 19.01 1.91 -40.88
CA ASP A 277 20.44 2.27 -40.87
C ASP A 277 20.77 3.51 -40.02
N ILE A 278 20.05 3.68 -38.89
CA ILE A 278 20.22 4.80 -37.95
C ILE A 278 20.96 4.31 -36.70
N TRP A 279 22.24 4.65 -36.57
CA TRP A 279 23.11 4.19 -35.48
C TRP A 279 22.76 4.78 -34.09
N TRP A 280 22.20 5.99 -34.03
CA TRP A 280 21.93 6.70 -32.76
C TRP A 280 20.60 6.31 -32.10
N PHE A 281 19.74 5.56 -32.80
CA PHE A 281 18.38 5.27 -32.35
C PHE A 281 18.35 4.41 -31.07
N ASP A 282 19.23 3.41 -31.02
CA ASP A 282 19.38 2.50 -29.87
C ASP A 282 19.88 3.23 -28.59
N PRO A 283 21.02 3.95 -28.60
CA PRO A 283 21.47 4.69 -27.42
C PRO A 283 20.52 5.84 -27.03
N ALA A 284 19.87 6.50 -27.99
CA ALA A 284 18.87 7.52 -27.67
C ALA A 284 17.63 6.94 -26.96
N CYS A 285 17.15 5.77 -27.38
CA CYS A 285 16.04 5.12 -26.70
C CYS A 285 16.43 4.62 -25.30
N ALA A 286 17.63 4.05 -25.14
CA ALA A 286 18.14 3.63 -23.85
C ALA A 286 18.27 4.82 -22.87
N LEU A 287 18.73 5.98 -23.35
CA LEU A 287 18.79 7.22 -22.58
C LEU A 287 17.39 7.72 -22.17
N ALA A 288 16.44 7.76 -23.10
CA ALA A 288 15.07 8.20 -22.82
C ALA A 288 14.38 7.30 -21.80
N LEU A 289 14.57 5.98 -21.93
CA LEU A 289 13.95 5.00 -21.06
C LEU A 289 14.57 4.99 -19.66
N SER A 290 15.90 5.08 -19.55
CA SER A 290 16.56 5.20 -18.24
C SER A 290 16.08 6.45 -17.49
N LEU A 291 15.92 7.60 -18.16
CA LEU A 291 15.36 8.80 -17.56
C LEU A 291 13.92 8.60 -17.07
N TYR A 292 13.08 7.95 -17.86
CA TYR A 292 11.71 7.61 -17.47
C TYR A 292 11.68 6.76 -16.19
N ILE A 293 12.48 5.70 -16.13
CA ILE A 293 12.55 4.79 -14.99
C ILE A 293 13.08 5.52 -13.75
N VAL A 294 14.14 6.33 -13.89
CA VAL A 294 14.68 7.14 -12.79
C VAL A 294 13.63 8.10 -12.22
N ILE A 295 12.87 8.79 -13.08
CA ILE A 295 11.80 9.69 -12.63
C ILE A 295 10.71 8.90 -11.89
N SER A 296 10.25 7.79 -12.46
CA SER A 296 9.20 6.94 -11.86
C SER A 296 9.60 6.46 -10.47
N TRP A 297 10.78 5.85 -10.32
CA TRP A 297 11.27 5.37 -9.03
C TRP A 297 11.62 6.48 -8.04
N SER A 298 12.02 7.67 -8.53
CA SER A 298 12.23 8.83 -7.66
C SER A 298 10.91 9.33 -7.06
N LEU A 299 9.81 9.30 -7.81
CA LEU A 299 8.49 9.62 -7.30
C LEU A 299 8.04 8.61 -6.24
N THR A 300 8.20 7.30 -6.50
CA THR A 300 7.92 6.23 -5.52
C THR A 300 8.73 6.40 -4.25
N ALA A 301 10.03 6.71 -4.36
CA ALA A 301 10.89 6.96 -3.21
C ALA A 301 10.44 8.18 -2.39
N LEU A 302 10.07 9.28 -3.05
CA LEU A 302 9.55 10.48 -2.39
C LEU A 302 8.21 10.23 -1.69
N GLU A 303 7.33 9.43 -2.29
CA GLU A 303 6.07 9.01 -1.67
C GLU A 303 6.32 8.24 -0.37
N HIS A 304 7.17 7.22 -0.38
CA HIS A 304 7.52 6.50 0.83
C HIS A 304 8.20 7.39 1.87
N ILE A 305 9.09 8.30 1.47
CA ILE A 305 9.71 9.27 2.41
C ILE A 305 8.63 10.15 3.06
N ASN A 306 7.69 10.68 2.28
CA ASN A 306 6.59 11.49 2.80
C ASN A 306 5.72 10.69 3.78
N ASN A 307 5.42 9.44 3.44
CA ASN A 307 4.61 8.55 4.27
C ASN A 307 5.34 8.18 5.58
N LEU A 308 6.66 8.00 5.54
CA LEU A 308 7.48 7.83 6.74
C LEU A 308 7.57 9.10 7.60
N ALA A 309 7.54 10.27 6.97
CA ALA A 309 7.68 11.57 7.64
C ALA A 309 6.39 12.06 8.31
N GLY A 310 5.26 11.38 8.13
CA GLY A 310 3.98 11.83 8.69
C GLY A 310 3.17 12.73 7.75
N ALA A 311 3.25 12.51 6.44
CA ALA A 311 2.38 13.20 5.49
C ALA A 311 0.89 12.99 5.82
N LYS A 312 0.07 13.99 5.50
CA LYS A 312 -1.38 13.91 5.73
C LYS A 312 -1.99 12.79 4.87
N ALA A 313 -2.90 12.03 5.46
CA ALA A 313 -3.64 11.00 4.74
C ALA A 313 -4.50 11.57 3.61
N ASP A 314 -4.90 10.68 2.69
CA ASP A 314 -5.78 11.06 1.60
C ASP A 314 -7.15 11.55 2.11
N LYS A 315 -7.81 12.37 1.30
CA LYS A 315 -9.11 12.96 1.64
C LYS A 315 -10.17 11.89 1.90
N ASN A 316 -10.15 10.79 1.16
CA ASN A 316 -11.15 9.73 1.32
C ASN A 316 -11.00 9.04 2.68
N ASP A 317 -9.78 8.72 3.09
CA ASP A 317 -9.51 8.11 4.40
C ASP A 317 -9.90 9.05 5.56
N VAL A 318 -9.57 10.34 5.44
CA VAL A 318 -9.96 11.35 6.44
C VAL A 318 -11.49 11.44 6.55
N GLN A 319 -12.21 11.43 5.43
CA GLN A 319 -13.67 11.49 5.43
C GLN A 319 -14.30 10.22 5.99
N GLU A 320 -13.73 9.05 5.69
CA GLU A 320 -14.19 7.76 6.20
C GLU A 320 -14.11 7.72 7.74
N ILE A 321 -12.93 8.06 8.28
CA ILE A 321 -12.69 8.11 9.73
C ILE A 321 -13.59 9.18 10.38
N LEU A 322 -13.71 10.36 9.77
CA LEU A 322 -14.56 11.43 10.28
C LEU A 322 -16.03 10.97 10.38
N TYR A 323 -16.53 10.30 9.35
CA TYR A 323 -17.90 9.78 9.32
C TYR A 323 -18.13 8.71 10.40
N LEU A 324 -17.16 7.81 10.59
CA LEU A 324 -17.22 6.79 11.64
C LEU A 324 -17.32 7.42 13.03
N VAL A 325 -16.45 8.38 13.35
CA VAL A 325 -16.45 9.06 14.66
C VAL A 325 -17.74 9.87 14.85
N LEU A 326 -18.18 10.59 13.83
CA LEU A 326 -19.39 11.41 13.89
C LEU A 326 -20.64 10.57 14.17
N ARG A 327 -20.74 9.39 13.54
CA ARG A 327 -21.88 8.49 13.71
C ARG A 327 -21.76 7.61 14.96
N PHE A 328 -20.60 7.59 15.62
CA PHE A 328 -20.33 6.60 16.65
C PHE A 328 -21.33 6.65 17.82
N ALA A 329 -21.55 7.84 18.39
CA ALA A 329 -22.44 8.02 19.53
C ALA A 329 -23.05 9.42 19.56
N ASP A 330 -24.33 9.53 19.91
CA ASP A 330 -25.03 10.81 20.10
C ASP A 330 -24.42 11.66 21.24
N SER A 331 -23.68 11.01 22.15
CA SER A 331 -22.98 11.67 23.26
C SER A 331 -21.77 12.49 22.81
N ILE A 332 -21.29 12.30 21.57
CA ILE A 332 -20.22 13.09 20.98
C ILE A 332 -20.85 14.39 20.47
N GLU A 333 -20.68 15.47 21.23
CA GLU A 333 -21.31 16.76 20.92
C GLU A 333 -20.60 17.46 19.75
N LYS A 334 -19.28 17.30 19.65
CA LYS A 334 -18.45 17.92 18.61
C LYS A 334 -17.13 17.19 18.43
N ILE A 335 -16.60 17.16 17.22
CA ILE A 335 -15.21 16.80 16.92
C ILE A 335 -14.43 18.12 16.78
N THR A 336 -13.50 18.39 17.69
CA THR A 336 -12.73 19.64 17.71
C THR A 336 -11.55 19.58 16.76
N LYS A 337 -10.91 18.41 16.65
CA LYS A 337 -9.75 18.19 15.79
C LYS A 337 -9.69 16.74 15.31
N LEU A 338 -9.26 16.58 14.06
CA LEU A 338 -8.97 15.29 13.46
C LEU A 338 -7.68 15.41 12.64
N ASN A 339 -6.62 14.77 13.11
CA ASN A 339 -5.39 14.59 12.36
C ASN A 339 -5.31 13.13 11.93
N VAL A 340 -5.14 12.91 10.63
CA VAL A 340 -4.83 11.59 10.09
C VAL A 340 -3.57 11.73 9.27
N TYR A 341 -2.54 10.96 9.62
CA TYR A 341 -1.22 11.05 9.00
C TYR A 341 -0.60 9.67 8.84
N HIS A 342 0.24 9.54 7.83
CA HIS A 342 0.93 8.30 7.51
C HIS A 342 2.00 7.95 8.54
N VAL A 343 2.13 6.66 8.78
CA VAL A 343 3.17 6.05 9.59
C VAL A 343 3.70 4.86 8.82
N GLY A 344 4.50 5.17 7.78
CA GLY A 344 4.79 4.18 6.75
C GLY A 344 3.55 3.97 5.88
N ASP A 345 3.19 2.72 5.57
CA ASP A 345 2.05 2.45 4.69
C ASP A 345 0.68 2.53 5.39
N ASN A 346 0.66 2.50 6.73
CA ASN A 346 -0.55 2.64 7.54
C ASN A 346 -0.75 4.08 8.02
N LEU A 347 -1.88 4.33 8.66
CA LEU A 347 -2.29 5.63 9.20
C LEU A 347 -2.31 5.61 10.73
N ASN A 348 -1.87 6.72 11.31
CA ASN A 348 -2.22 7.08 12.68
C ASN A 348 -3.34 8.12 12.66
N VAL A 349 -4.27 7.97 13.60
CA VAL A 349 -5.39 8.87 13.81
C VAL A 349 -5.24 9.53 15.18
N GLU A 350 -5.33 10.86 15.22
CA GLU A 350 -5.54 11.61 16.46
C GLU A 350 -6.86 12.34 16.33
N VAL A 351 -7.77 12.08 17.26
CA VAL A 351 -9.10 12.68 17.26
C VAL A 351 -9.42 13.26 18.63
N ASP A 352 -9.85 14.51 18.62
CA ASP A 352 -10.27 15.23 19.81
C ASP A 352 -11.80 15.32 19.76
N ILE A 353 -12.46 14.65 20.71
CA ILE A 353 -13.92 14.62 20.82
C ILE A 353 -14.39 15.34 22.07
N MET A 354 -15.45 16.14 21.91
CA MET A 354 -16.10 16.85 23.00
C MET A 354 -17.27 16.04 23.55
N LEU A 355 -17.23 15.80 24.85
CA LEU A 355 -18.27 15.10 25.60
C LEU A 355 -18.94 16.03 26.62
N ASN A 356 -20.12 15.63 27.08
CA ASN A 356 -20.86 16.39 28.08
C ASN A 356 -20.05 16.50 29.40
N PRO A 357 -19.87 17.70 29.97
CA PRO A 357 -19.13 17.89 31.23
C PRO A 357 -19.72 17.15 32.44
N ASN A 358 -21.00 16.78 32.37
CA ASN A 358 -21.67 16.06 33.44
C ASN A 358 -21.43 14.54 33.39
N PHE A 359 -20.70 14.03 32.39
CA PHE A 359 -20.31 12.62 32.39
C PHE A 359 -19.26 12.35 33.47
N ASN A 360 -19.42 11.21 34.13
CA ASN A 360 -18.37 10.68 34.98
C ASN A 360 -17.17 10.29 34.11
N LEU A 361 -15.95 10.42 34.65
CA LEU A 361 -14.72 10.03 33.95
C LEU A 361 -14.80 8.61 33.35
N LYS A 362 -15.42 7.66 34.07
CA LYS A 362 -15.65 6.30 33.59
C LYS A 362 -16.51 6.24 32.32
N ASP A 363 -17.59 7.02 32.27
CA ASP A 363 -18.48 7.05 31.09
C ASP A 363 -17.77 7.69 29.89
N GLY A 364 -17.01 8.77 30.12
CA GLY A 364 -16.21 9.40 29.07
C GLY A 364 -15.09 8.50 28.53
N HIS A 365 -14.33 7.87 29.44
CA HIS A 365 -13.26 6.93 29.08
C HIS A 365 -13.78 5.77 28.25
N ASP A 366 -14.86 5.11 28.67
CA ASP A 366 -15.43 3.96 27.94
C ASP A 366 -15.90 4.35 26.53
N ILE A 367 -16.40 5.59 26.33
CA ILE A 367 -16.74 6.10 24.99
C ILE A 367 -15.48 6.33 24.16
N GLY A 368 -14.49 7.04 24.73
CA GLY A 368 -13.25 7.36 24.01
C GLY A 368 -12.49 6.10 23.58
N GLU A 369 -12.40 5.12 24.46
CA GLU A 369 -11.77 3.84 24.17
C GLU A 369 -12.56 3.02 23.14
N ALA A 370 -13.89 3.00 23.23
CA ALA A 370 -14.71 2.33 22.21
C ALA A 370 -14.60 3.01 20.83
N VAL A 371 -14.47 4.34 20.77
CA VAL A 371 -14.16 5.06 19.52
C VAL A 371 -12.77 4.67 19.01
N GLN A 372 -11.77 4.57 19.89
CA GLN A 372 -10.41 4.16 19.52
C GLN A 372 -10.42 2.81 18.81
N TYR A 373 -11.01 1.79 19.43
CA TYR A 373 -11.09 0.45 18.83
C TYR A 373 -11.90 0.46 17.54
N ALA A 374 -13.00 1.22 17.49
CA ALA A 374 -13.82 1.33 16.28
C ALA A 374 -13.08 1.95 15.10
N VAL A 375 -12.14 2.85 15.34
CA VAL A 375 -11.30 3.43 14.28
C VAL A 375 -10.14 2.50 13.93
N GLU A 376 -9.56 1.80 14.92
CA GLU A 376 -8.50 0.80 14.72
C GLU A 376 -8.98 -0.47 13.98
N THR A 377 -10.30 -0.68 13.83
CA THR A 377 -10.82 -1.77 12.98
C THR A 377 -10.70 -1.49 11.47
N LEU A 378 -10.48 -0.24 11.08
CA LEU A 378 -10.25 0.12 9.69
C LEU A 378 -8.89 -0.41 9.22
N SER A 379 -8.84 -1.01 8.04
CA SER A 379 -7.66 -1.75 7.55
C SER A 379 -6.41 -0.93 7.32
N ASN A 380 -6.57 0.37 7.08
CA ASN A 380 -5.49 1.32 6.90
C ASN A 380 -5.04 1.99 8.20
N VAL A 381 -5.72 1.79 9.34
CA VAL A 381 -5.38 2.44 10.61
C VAL A 381 -4.53 1.51 11.47
N GLU A 382 -3.31 1.93 11.78
CA GLU A 382 -2.42 1.22 12.72
C GLU A 382 -2.76 1.55 14.17
N ARG A 383 -3.09 2.82 14.45
CA ARG A 383 -3.40 3.28 15.80
C ARG A 383 -4.27 4.53 15.82
N CYS A 384 -5.16 4.58 16.79
CA CYS A 384 -5.97 5.76 17.07
C CYS A 384 -5.65 6.32 18.47
N PHE A 385 -5.61 7.64 18.60
CA PHE A 385 -5.48 8.36 19.85
C PHE A 385 -6.71 9.25 20.00
N VAL A 386 -7.51 8.98 21.03
CA VAL A 386 -8.73 9.74 21.30
C VAL A 386 -8.49 10.63 22.50
N HIS A 387 -8.50 11.95 22.28
CA HIS A 387 -8.51 12.94 23.35
C HIS A 387 -9.96 13.30 23.71
N LEU A 388 -10.24 13.42 25.00
CA LEU A 388 -11.57 13.76 25.51
C LEU A 388 -11.58 15.18 26.05
N ASP A 389 -12.35 16.04 25.41
CA ASP A 389 -12.55 17.42 25.79
C ASP A 389 -13.94 17.67 26.39
N TYR A 390 -14.02 18.68 27.25
CA TYR A 390 -15.29 19.16 27.82
C TYR A 390 -15.56 20.64 27.46
N ARG A 391 -14.62 21.31 26.77
CA ARG A 391 -14.70 22.73 26.40
C ARG A 391 -14.74 22.87 24.88
N THR A 392 -15.48 23.85 24.41
CA THR A 392 -15.59 24.18 22.98
C THR A 392 -14.36 24.86 22.39
N GLY A 393 -13.49 25.41 23.24
CA GLY A 393 -12.25 26.07 22.87
C GLY A 393 -11.11 25.67 23.80
N ASN A 394 -10.06 25.11 23.22
CA ASN A 394 -8.81 24.74 23.88
C ASN A 394 -7.65 25.51 23.24
N PHE A 395 -6.50 25.52 23.92
CA PHE A 395 -5.25 25.92 23.27
C PHE A 395 -4.96 24.97 22.10
N ASP A 396 -4.25 25.44 21.07
CA ASP A 396 -3.87 24.64 19.90
C ASP A 396 -2.93 23.48 20.31
N GLY A 397 -3.51 22.41 20.85
CA GLY A 397 -2.91 21.09 21.09
C GLY A 397 -1.49 21.03 21.67
N HIS A 398 -0.80 19.95 21.30
CA HIS A 398 0.58 19.66 21.68
C HIS A 398 1.56 20.67 21.07
N LEU A 399 2.55 21.11 21.86
CA LEU A 399 3.69 21.89 21.38
C LEU A 399 4.44 21.06 20.32
N LYS A 400 4.64 21.62 19.12
CA LYS A 400 5.32 20.97 17.99
C LYS A 400 6.81 20.79 18.24
#